data_AF-A0A6A4AU36-F1
#
_entry.id   AF-A0A6A4AU36-F1
#
_cell.length_a   1.000
_cell.length_b   1.000
_cell.length_c   1.000
_cell.angle_alpha   90.00
_cell.angle_beta   90.00
_cell.angle_gamma   90.00
#
_symmetry.space_group_name_H-M   'P 1'
#
loop_
_entity.id
_entity.type
_entity.pdbx_description
1 polymer ?
#
loop_
_entity_poly.entity_id
_entity_poly.type
_entity_poly.pdbx_seq_one_letter_code
_entity_poly.pdbx_strand_id
1 'polypeptide(L)'
;MRVQCRPASEFVVDLDVGAKEVDGAVTYDLARLCGTDHRLHPSEEYLETLKKIAALDDKLKPGESGVEVDVAVKLRCTRWSSVRDCSIASILLDVAKSEKEIAAQWKEFNEKSEEQDVPEGELRCKFVLKPMHADLRPVYLNLEVMQAFEHLFANSVCFSQIVMAMAYERGDAEDELVSKRAYAGLPKMTLQ
;
A
#
# COMPACT_ATOMS: atom_id res chain seq x y z
N MET A 1 30.36 -16.57 4.70
CA MET A 1 29.33 -16.29 3.69
C MET A 1 28.03 -16.91 4.19
N ARG A 2 27.17 -16.15 4.87
CA ARG A 2 25.86 -16.64 5.35
C ARG A 2 24.83 -16.33 4.27
N VAL A 3 24.35 -17.37 3.60
CA VAL A 3 23.20 -17.27 2.69
C VAL A 3 21.96 -17.16 3.58
N GLN A 4 21.40 -15.95 3.68
CA GLN A 4 20.13 -15.73 4.35
C GLN A 4 19.02 -16.04 3.32
N CYS A 5 18.57 -17.28 3.27
CA CYS A 5 17.34 -17.64 2.57
C CYS A 5 16.18 -16.97 3.32
N ARG A 6 15.70 -15.82 2.83
CA ARG A 6 14.33 -15.37 3.14
C ARG A 6 13.39 -16.15 2.23
N PRO A 7 12.52 -17.05 2.74
CA PRO A 7 11.35 -17.39 1.97
C PRO A 7 10.56 -16.09 1.82
N ALA A 8 10.50 -15.55 0.60
CA ALA A 8 9.60 -14.45 0.29
C ALA A 8 8.19 -15.04 0.20
N SER A 9 7.60 -15.36 1.37
CA SER A 9 6.19 -15.67 1.45
C SER A 9 5.42 -14.40 1.12
N GLU A 10 4.85 -14.36 -0.08
CA GLU A 10 3.93 -13.31 -0.51
C GLU A 10 2.52 -13.68 -0.04
N PHE A 11 1.92 -12.82 0.77
CA PHE A 11 0.53 -12.94 1.20
C PHE A 11 -0.32 -11.97 0.40
N VAL A 12 -1.37 -12.47 -0.23
CA VAL A 12 -2.34 -11.63 -0.94
C VAL A 12 -3.47 -11.33 0.04
N VAL A 13 -3.66 -10.04 0.33
CA VAL A 13 -4.74 -9.55 1.18
C VAL A 13 -5.64 -8.68 0.31
N ASP A 14 -6.92 -9.01 0.25
CA ASP A 14 -7.93 -8.15 -0.36
C ASP A 14 -8.31 -7.07 0.66
N LEU A 15 -7.87 -5.83 0.41
CA LEU A 15 -8.19 -4.67 1.22
C LEU A 15 -9.17 -3.78 0.48
N ASP A 16 -10.14 -3.23 1.20
CA ASP A 16 -10.90 -2.09 0.70
C ASP A 16 -10.03 -0.84 0.85
N VAL A 17 -9.59 -0.32 -0.28
CA VAL A 17 -8.73 0.87 -0.36
C VAL A 17 -9.54 2.17 -0.35
N GLY A 18 -10.87 2.09 -0.40
CA GLY A 18 -11.75 3.25 -0.33
C GLY A 18 -11.83 3.84 1.08
N ALA A 19 -12.14 5.14 1.13
CA ALA A 19 -12.51 5.82 2.36
C ALA A 19 -13.75 5.20 3.01
N LYS A 20 -13.69 4.97 4.33
CA LYS A 20 -14.83 4.55 5.15
C LYS A 20 -15.10 5.58 6.24
N GLU A 21 -16.35 6.01 6.38
CA GLU A 21 -16.75 6.86 7.49
C GLU A 21 -17.10 5.99 8.69
N VAL A 22 -16.35 6.14 9.78
CA VAL A 22 -16.56 5.45 11.05
C VAL A 22 -16.64 6.51 12.14
N ASP A 23 -17.77 6.60 12.82
CA ASP A 23 -18.03 7.57 13.90
C ASP A 23 -17.73 9.03 13.52
N GLY A 24 -17.99 9.40 12.26
CA GLY A 24 -17.78 10.74 11.71
C GLY A 24 -16.33 11.05 11.32
N ALA A 25 -15.42 10.07 11.41
CA ALA A 25 -14.05 10.15 10.93
C ALA A 25 -13.88 9.30 9.66
N VAL A 26 -13.13 9.84 8.69
CA VAL A 26 -12.73 9.08 7.50
C VAL A 26 -11.55 8.19 7.86
N THR A 27 -11.69 6.90 7.61
CA THR A 27 -10.67 5.86 7.88
C THR A 27 -10.36 5.12 6.58
N TYR A 28 -9.14 4.58 6.50
CA TYR A 28 -8.69 3.78 5.36
C TYR A 28 -8.15 2.45 5.90
N ASP A 29 -8.62 1.31 5.38
CA ASP A 29 -8.13 0.00 5.85
C ASP A 29 -6.62 -0.14 5.64
N LEU A 30 -6.10 0.45 4.55
CA LEU A 30 -4.66 0.49 4.28
C LEU A 30 -3.90 1.24 5.38
N ALA A 31 -4.43 2.37 5.85
CA ALA A 31 -3.84 3.13 6.95
C ALA A 31 -3.97 2.40 8.28
N ARG A 32 -5.09 1.71 8.52
CA ARG A 32 -5.29 0.91 9.72
C ARG A 32 -4.30 -0.28 9.79
N LEU A 33 -4.05 -0.95 8.66
CA LEU A 33 -3.11 -2.07 8.60
C LEU A 33 -1.64 -1.62 8.70
N CYS A 34 -1.24 -0.67 7.84
CA CYS A 34 0.16 -0.26 7.69
C CYS A 34 0.58 0.88 8.61
N GLY A 35 -0.37 1.57 9.25
CA GLY A 35 -0.14 2.61 10.24
C GLY A 35 0.13 2.02 11.62
N THR A 36 -0.24 2.74 12.67
CA THR A 36 0.13 2.41 14.06
C THR A 36 -1.00 1.78 14.88
N ASP A 37 -2.18 1.52 14.28
CA ASP A 37 -3.34 0.94 14.96
C ASP A 37 -3.00 -0.42 15.61
N HIS A 38 -2.29 -1.30 14.89
CA HIS A 38 -1.84 -2.59 15.43
C HIS A 38 -0.84 -2.48 16.59
N ARG A 39 -0.27 -1.30 16.85
CA ARG A 39 0.60 -1.01 18.00
C ARG A 39 -0.19 -0.47 19.18
N LEU A 40 -1.12 0.45 18.91
CA LEU A 40 -1.87 1.18 19.93
C LEU A 40 -3.11 0.42 20.41
N HIS A 41 -3.74 -0.34 19.51
CA HIS A 41 -5.01 -1.03 19.72
C HIS A 41 -4.97 -2.48 19.17
N PRO A 42 -3.99 -3.32 19.56
CA PRO A 42 -3.94 -4.70 19.11
C PRO A 42 -5.14 -5.50 19.63
N SER A 43 -5.72 -6.37 18.79
CA SER A 43 -6.73 -7.31 19.23
C SER A 43 -6.13 -8.47 20.04
N GLU A 44 -6.91 -9.06 20.94
CA GLU A 44 -6.49 -10.22 21.73
C GLU A 44 -6.11 -11.41 20.82
N GLU A 45 -6.93 -11.68 19.80
CA GLU A 45 -6.68 -12.75 18.81
C GLU A 45 -5.36 -12.56 18.07
N TYR A 46 -5.01 -11.31 17.72
CA TYR A 46 -3.74 -11.00 17.07
C TYR A 46 -2.56 -11.27 18.02
N LEU A 47 -2.63 -10.81 19.27
CA LEU A 47 -1.59 -11.05 20.27
C LEU A 47 -1.42 -12.53 20.60
N GLU A 48 -2.51 -13.28 20.73
CA GLU A 48 -2.46 -14.73 20.92
C GLU A 48 -1.82 -15.44 19.74
N THR A 49 -2.11 -14.99 18.52
CA THR A 49 -1.52 -15.55 17.31
C THR A 49 -0.02 -15.30 17.27
N LEU A 50 0.43 -14.09 17.61
CA LEU A 50 1.87 -13.78 17.71
C LEU A 50 2.57 -14.64 18.76
N LYS A 51 1.94 -14.88 19.92
CA LYS A 51 2.47 -15.79 20.95
C LYS A 51 2.61 -17.22 20.44
N LYS A 52 1.61 -17.72 19.70
CA LYS A 52 1.65 -19.05 19.08
C LYS A 52 2.78 -19.14 18.06
N ILE A 53 3.00 -18.10 17.25
CA ILE A 53 4.11 -18.04 16.27
C ILE A 53 5.46 -17.98 17.00
N ALA A 54 5.60 -17.13 18.01
CA ALA A 54 6.84 -17.02 18.79
C ALA A 54 7.22 -18.37 19.45
N ALA A 55 6.24 -19.12 19.95
CA ALA A 55 6.46 -20.45 20.54
C ALA A 55 6.97 -21.51 19.55
N LEU A 56 6.88 -21.26 18.23
CA LEU A 56 7.45 -22.14 17.20
C LEU A 56 8.93 -21.85 16.92
N ASP A 57 9.44 -20.68 17.31
CA ASP A 57 10.85 -20.32 17.13
C ASP A 57 11.64 -20.58 18.41
N ASP A 58 12.59 -21.51 18.33
CA ASP A 58 13.47 -21.85 19.44
C ASP A 58 14.33 -20.69 19.96
N LYS A 59 14.41 -19.58 19.21
CA LYS A 59 15.17 -18.37 19.54
C LYS A 59 14.31 -17.28 20.19
N LEU A 60 12.99 -17.45 20.28
CA LEU A 60 12.07 -16.52 20.93
C LEU A 60 11.61 -17.11 22.27
N LYS A 61 12.55 -17.17 23.22
CA LYS A 61 12.34 -17.74 24.57
C LYS A 61 12.57 -16.67 25.64
N PRO A 62 12.04 -16.85 26.87
CA PRO A 62 12.36 -15.97 27.98
C PRO A 62 13.88 -15.84 28.17
N GLY A 63 14.41 -14.61 28.24
CA GLY A 63 15.84 -14.32 28.30
C GLY A 63 16.52 -14.07 26.94
N GLU A 64 15.84 -14.33 25.83
CA GLU A 64 16.30 -13.96 24.48
C GLU A 64 15.67 -12.64 24.05
N SER A 65 16.37 -11.85 23.24
CA SER A 65 15.84 -10.57 22.75
C SER A 65 14.55 -10.76 21.96
N GLY A 66 13.58 -9.86 22.20
CA GLY A 66 12.39 -9.78 21.37
C GLY A 66 12.73 -9.45 19.92
N VAL A 67 11.86 -9.85 19.00
CA VAL A 67 12.07 -9.62 17.56
C VAL A 67 10.92 -8.82 16.98
N GLU A 68 11.27 -7.75 16.28
CA GLU A 68 10.37 -7.05 15.38
C GLU A 68 10.56 -7.55 13.93
N VAL A 69 9.46 -7.97 13.31
CA VAL A 69 9.45 -8.46 11.93
C VAL A 69 8.75 -7.44 11.03
N ASP A 70 9.50 -6.94 10.03
CA ASP A 70 8.96 -6.17 8.93
C ASP A 70 8.18 -7.09 7.97
N VAL A 71 6.86 -6.95 7.97
CA VAL A 71 5.96 -7.61 7.03
C VAL A 71 5.70 -6.66 5.86
N ALA A 72 6.28 -6.96 4.71
CA ALA A 72 6.08 -6.15 3.51
C ALA A 72 4.64 -6.28 2.99
N VAL A 73 3.94 -5.16 2.86
CA VAL A 73 2.59 -5.09 2.27
C VAL A 73 2.71 -4.44 0.89
N LYS A 74 2.32 -5.16 -0.17
CA LYS A 74 2.37 -4.62 -1.55
C LYS A 74 0.96 -4.56 -2.12
N LEU A 75 0.50 -3.34 -2.42
CA LEU A 75 -0.78 -3.13 -3.07
C LEU A 75 -0.70 -3.54 -4.55
N ARG A 76 -1.59 -4.44 -4.97
CA ARG A 76 -1.73 -4.89 -6.36
C ARG A 76 -3.13 -4.57 -6.87
N CYS A 77 -3.28 -3.44 -7.56
CA CYS A 77 -4.54 -3.08 -8.17
C CYS A 77 -4.67 -3.75 -9.54
N THR A 78 -5.26 -4.95 -9.54
CA THR A 78 -5.40 -5.81 -10.74
C THR A 78 -6.86 -6.08 -11.13
N ARG A 79 -7.83 -5.79 -10.25
CA ARG A 79 -9.24 -6.19 -10.40
C ARG A 79 -10.21 -5.01 -10.29
N TRP A 80 -9.91 -3.93 -11.01
CA TRP A 80 -10.66 -2.68 -11.05
C TRP A 80 -12.15 -2.82 -11.41
N SER A 81 -12.51 -3.89 -12.14
CA SER A 81 -13.87 -4.16 -12.61
C SER A 81 -14.84 -4.69 -11.53
N SER A 82 -14.36 -4.97 -10.32
CA SER A 82 -15.18 -5.57 -9.24
C SER A 82 -15.82 -4.53 -8.32
N VAL A 83 -15.39 -3.27 -8.42
CA VAL A 83 -15.87 -2.16 -7.58
C VAL A 83 -17.02 -1.48 -8.32
N ARG A 84 -18.24 -1.99 -8.12
CA ARG A 84 -19.42 -1.54 -8.89
C ARG A 84 -19.83 -0.09 -8.64
N ASP A 85 -19.29 0.56 -7.61
CA ASP A 85 -19.78 1.85 -7.12
C ASP A 85 -18.70 2.93 -6.90
N CYS A 86 -17.43 2.68 -7.28
CA CYS A 86 -16.35 3.68 -7.13
C CYS A 86 -15.57 3.89 -8.43
N SER A 87 -15.23 5.14 -8.74
CA SER A 87 -14.38 5.44 -9.88
C SER A 87 -12.94 5.01 -9.59
N ILE A 88 -12.23 4.56 -10.62
CA ILE A 88 -10.80 4.17 -10.46
C ILE A 88 -9.97 5.37 -10.00
N ALA A 89 -10.34 6.57 -10.44
CA ALA A 89 -9.76 7.81 -9.98
C ALA A 89 -9.93 8.00 -8.46
N SER A 90 -11.11 7.74 -7.91
CA SER A 90 -11.34 7.87 -6.46
C SER A 90 -10.48 6.88 -5.66
N ILE A 91 -10.38 5.63 -6.12
CA ILE A 91 -9.53 4.61 -5.50
C ILE A 91 -8.07 5.08 -5.45
N LEU A 92 -7.55 5.56 -6.57
CA LEU A 92 -6.18 6.06 -6.65
C LEU A 92 -5.96 7.21 -5.66
N LEU A 93 -6.88 8.18 -5.62
CA LEU A 93 -6.80 9.31 -4.69
C LEU A 93 -6.85 8.85 -3.23
N ASP A 94 -7.65 7.85 -2.89
CA ASP A 94 -7.73 7.32 -1.52
C ASP A 94 -6.47 6.54 -1.12
N VAL A 95 -5.80 5.86 -2.06
CA VAL A 95 -4.45 5.30 -1.83
C VAL A 95 -3.47 6.42 -1.46
N ALA A 96 -3.48 7.54 -2.19
CA ALA A 96 -2.60 8.67 -1.89
C ALA A 96 -2.84 9.26 -0.49
N LYS A 97 -4.11 9.39 -0.10
CA LYS A 97 -4.49 9.85 1.25
C LYS A 97 -4.04 8.86 2.31
N SER A 98 -4.22 7.56 2.06
CA SER A 98 -3.78 6.49 2.96
C SER A 98 -2.27 6.51 3.17
N GLU A 99 -1.46 6.68 2.12
CA GLU A 99 0.01 6.77 2.25
C GLU A 99 0.44 7.95 3.13
N LYS A 100 -0.19 9.11 2.95
CA LYS A 100 0.05 10.29 3.79
C LYS A 100 -0.35 10.07 5.23
N GLU A 101 -1.51 9.44 5.45
CA GLU A 101 -2.01 9.12 6.79
C GLU A 101 -1.07 8.15 7.51
N ILE A 102 -0.62 7.08 6.84
CA ILE A 102 0.38 6.14 7.38
C ILE A 102 1.65 6.89 7.79
N ALA A 103 2.17 7.76 6.92
CA ALA A 103 3.37 8.54 7.21
C ALA A 103 3.18 9.49 8.41
N ALA A 104 2.01 10.14 8.51
CA ALA A 104 1.67 11.01 9.63
C ALA A 104 1.56 10.24 10.95
N GLN A 105 0.86 9.10 10.97
CA GLN A 105 0.70 8.24 12.15
C GLN A 105 2.05 7.74 12.67
N TRP A 106 2.93 7.27 11.79
CA TRP A 106 4.26 6.82 12.19
C TRP A 106 5.15 7.96 12.67
N LYS A 107 5.07 9.13 12.04
CA LYS A 107 5.80 10.32 12.49
C LYS A 107 5.37 10.71 13.90
N GLU A 108 4.07 10.84 14.13
CA GLU A 108 3.51 11.19 15.43
C GLU A 108 3.86 10.14 16.50
N PHE A 109 3.76 8.85 16.16
CA PHE A 109 4.11 7.76 17.07
C PHE A 109 5.60 7.81 17.46
N ASN A 110 6.50 8.00 16.50
CA ASN A 110 7.94 8.08 16.75
C ASN A 110 8.34 9.35 17.52
N GLU A 111 7.60 10.46 17.37
CA GLU A 111 7.84 11.70 18.12
C GLU A 111 7.35 11.58 19.57
N LYS A 112 6.28 10.82 19.83
CA LYS A 112 5.67 10.68 21.16
C LYS A 112 6.20 9.48 21.96
N SER A 113 6.66 8.43 21.29
CA SER A 113 7.15 7.22 21.93
C SER A 113 8.67 7.27 22.02
N GLU A 114 9.22 7.07 23.23
CA GLU A 114 10.53 6.46 23.31
C GLU A 114 10.39 5.08 22.65
N GLU A 115 11.20 4.78 21.65
CA GLU A 115 11.13 3.53 20.89
C GLU A 115 11.27 2.35 21.86
N GLN A 116 10.14 1.72 22.22
CA GLN A 116 10.14 0.62 23.18
C GLN A 116 10.62 -0.64 22.49
N ASP A 117 11.78 -1.13 22.93
CA ASP A 117 12.29 -2.44 22.59
C ASP A 117 11.20 -3.50 22.71
N VAL A 118 11.22 -4.47 21.79
CA VAL A 118 10.31 -5.61 21.89
C VAL A 118 10.68 -6.41 23.14
N PRO A 119 9.73 -6.70 24.04
CA PRO A 119 10.02 -7.47 25.25
C PRO A 119 10.69 -8.81 24.94
N GLU A 120 11.50 -9.30 25.87
CA GLU A 120 12.21 -10.57 25.72
C GLU A 120 11.27 -11.74 25.40
N GLY A 121 11.67 -12.56 24.44
CA GLY A 121 10.88 -13.71 23.97
C GLY A 121 9.60 -13.36 23.22
N GLU A 122 9.29 -12.07 23.00
CA GLU A 122 8.10 -11.65 22.26
C GLU A 122 8.39 -11.39 20.77
N LEU A 123 7.34 -11.56 19.97
CA LEU A 123 7.30 -11.22 18.57
C LEU A 123 6.39 -10.02 18.36
N ARG A 124 6.85 -9.06 17.58
CA ARG A 124 6.04 -7.93 17.11
C ARG A 124 6.16 -7.79 15.60
N CYS A 125 5.10 -7.37 14.93
CA CYS A 125 5.13 -7.08 13.50
C CYS A 125 5.13 -5.58 13.24
N LYS A 126 5.72 -5.18 12.11
CA LYS A 126 5.56 -3.87 11.49
C LYS A 126 5.14 -4.07 10.04
N PHE A 127 3.95 -3.62 9.69
CA PHE A 127 3.44 -3.73 8.33
C PHE A 127 3.97 -2.57 7.49
N VAL A 128 4.92 -2.85 6.61
CA VAL A 128 5.61 -1.85 5.81
C VAL A 128 4.99 -1.81 4.41
N LEU A 129 4.24 -0.74 4.12
CA LEU A 129 3.72 -0.49 2.79
C LEU A 129 4.87 -0.34 1.78
N LYS A 130 4.84 -1.15 0.73
CA LYS A 130 5.76 -1.10 -0.41
C LYS A 130 5.11 -0.38 -1.58
N PRO A 131 5.91 0.21 -2.49
CA PRO A 131 5.39 0.92 -3.65
C PRO A 131 4.39 0.09 -4.47
N MET A 132 3.24 0.70 -4.80
CA MET A 132 2.10 0.06 -5.45
C MET A 132 2.45 -0.52 -6.83
N HIS A 133 1.84 -1.66 -7.17
CA HIS A 133 1.78 -2.16 -8.55
C HIS A 133 0.39 -1.88 -9.13
N ALA A 134 0.32 -0.93 -10.07
CA ALA A 134 -0.91 -0.53 -10.73
C ALA A 134 -1.00 -1.17 -12.12
N ASP A 135 -1.91 -2.13 -12.30
CA ASP A 135 -2.16 -2.75 -13.61
C ASP A 135 -3.45 -2.20 -14.23
N LEU A 136 -3.30 -1.21 -15.09
CA LEU A 136 -4.38 -0.47 -15.75
C LEU A 136 -4.72 -1.02 -17.13
N ARG A 137 -4.14 -2.14 -17.56
CA ARG A 137 -4.51 -2.77 -18.83
C ARG A 137 -6.02 -3.05 -18.97
N PRO A 138 -6.77 -3.45 -17.93
CA PRO A 138 -8.21 -3.64 -18.05
C PRO A 138 -9.02 -2.33 -17.90
N VAL A 139 -8.36 -1.17 -17.76
CA VAL A 139 -9.00 0.12 -17.44
C VAL A 139 -9.09 0.99 -18.69
N TYR A 140 -10.27 1.58 -18.93
CA TYR A 140 -10.41 2.65 -19.90
C TYR A 140 -9.82 3.96 -19.34
N LEU A 141 -8.72 4.42 -19.93
CA LEU A 141 -8.03 5.64 -19.52
C LEU A 141 -8.78 6.88 -20.01
N ASN A 142 -9.70 7.39 -19.19
CA ASN A 142 -10.38 8.67 -19.44
C ASN A 142 -9.64 9.84 -18.78
N LEU A 143 -10.12 11.07 -19.00
CA LEU A 143 -9.51 12.28 -18.44
C LEU A 143 -9.46 12.26 -16.90
N GLU A 144 -10.50 11.73 -16.24
CA GLU A 144 -10.59 11.66 -14.78
C GLU A 144 -9.47 10.77 -14.18
N VAL A 145 -9.25 9.60 -14.77
CA VAL A 145 -8.17 8.68 -14.36
C VAL A 145 -6.80 9.32 -14.60
N MET A 146 -6.62 10.02 -15.73
CA MET A 146 -5.36 10.72 -16.05
C MET A 146 -5.08 11.85 -15.05
N GLN A 147 -6.09 12.64 -14.69
CA GLN A 147 -5.98 13.68 -13.66
C GLN A 147 -5.67 13.08 -12.27
N ALA A 148 -6.23 11.93 -11.94
CA ALA A 148 -5.86 11.22 -10.71
C ALA A 148 -4.38 10.83 -10.74
N PHE A 149 -3.85 10.31 -11.86
CA PHE A 149 -2.43 10.03 -11.98
C PHE A 149 -1.55 11.27 -11.82
N GLU A 150 -1.91 12.39 -12.46
CA GLU A 150 -1.20 13.66 -12.25
C GLU A 150 -1.17 14.04 -10.77
N HIS A 151 -2.29 13.89 -10.06
CA HIS A 151 -2.37 14.12 -8.63
C HIS A 151 -1.45 13.17 -7.84
N LEU A 152 -1.43 11.88 -8.17
CA LEU A 152 -0.56 10.90 -7.51
C LEU A 152 0.92 11.26 -7.64
N PHE A 153 1.35 11.62 -8.84
CA PHE A 153 2.73 12.04 -9.09
C PHE A 153 3.06 13.34 -8.36
N ALA A 154 2.14 14.32 -8.36
CA ALA A 154 2.33 15.57 -7.63
C ALA A 154 2.43 15.38 -6.11
N ASN A 155 1.85 14.29 -5.58
CA ASN A 155 1.86 13.94 -4.17
C ASN A 155 2.90 12.86 -3.82
N SER A 156 3.83 12.56 -4.72
CA SER A 156 4.92 11.61 -4.51
C SER A 156 4.48 10.21 -4.07
N VAL A 157 3.32 9.76 -4.54
CA VAL A 157 2.85 8.39 -4.27
C VAL A 157 3.83 7.37 -4.83
N CYS A 158 4.11 6.33 -4.05
CA CYS A 158 5.14 5.35 -4.39
C CYS A 158 4.60 4.28 -5.34
N PHE A 159 5.15 4.18 -6.55
CA PHE A 159 4.87 3.09 -7.49
C PHE A 159 6.09 2.20 -7.69
N SER A 160 5.90 0.88 -7.59
CA SER A 160 6.91 -0.08 -8.06
C SER A 160 6.75 -0.33 -9.56
N GLN A 161 5.54 -0.25 -10.09
CA GLN A 161 5.25 -0.45 -11.49
C GLN A 161 3.87 0.11 -11.85
N ILE A 162 3.78 0.71 -13.04
CA ILE A 162 2.53 1.10 -13.70
C ILE A 162 2.49 0.37 -15.03
N VAL A 163 1.44 -0.42 -15.26
CA VAL A 163 1.23 -1.14 -16.52
C VAL A 163 -0.02 -0.58 -17.18
N MET A 164 0.10 -0.12 -18.43
CA MET A 164 -1.01 0.46 -19.19
C MET A 164 -1.10 -0.20 -20.56
N ALA A 165 -2.32 -0.38 -21.06
CA ALA A 165 -2.55 -0.72 -22.46
C ALA A 165 -2.86 0.57 -23.22
N MET A 166 -2.09 0.85 -24.27
CA MET A 166 -2.44 1.90 -25.22
C MET A 166 -3.17 1.26 -26.39
N ALA A 167 -4.48 1.48 -26.49
CA ALA A 167 -5.23 1.13 -27.68
C ALA A 167 -4.95 2.20 -28.75
N TYR A 168 -4.14 1.85 -29.74
CA TYR A 168 -4.05 2.62 -30.99
C TYR A 168 -5.15 2.08 -31.91
N GLU A 169 -6.32 2.71 -31.89
CA GLU A 169 -7.25 2.54 -33.01
C GLU A 169 -6.65 3.31 -34.18
N ARG A 170 -6.38 2.61 -35.29
CA ARG A 170 -5.95 3.26 -36.54
C ARG A 170 -7.18 3.93 -37.17
N GLY A 171 -7.65 5.00 -36.54
CA GLY A 171 -8.62 5.98 -37.07
C GLY A 171 -7.90 7.13 -37.77
N ASP A 172 -8.65 7.96 -38.49
CA ASP A 172 -8.14 9.07 -39.32
C ASP A 172 -7.14 9.98 -38.57
N ALA A 173 -6.27 10.66 -39.32
CA ALA A 173 -5.11 11.42 -38.80
C ALA A 173 -5.42 12.45 -37.68
N GLU A 174 -6.67 12.85 -37.50
CA GLU A 174 -7.10 13.69 -36.37
C GLU A 174 -7.13 12.93 -35.04
N ASP A 175 -7.57 11.67 -35.02
CA ASP A 175 -7.56 10.82 -33.82
C ASP A 175 -6.11 10.55 -33.37
N GLU A 176 -5.19 10.38 -34.32
CA GLU A 176 -3.76 10.23 -34.05
C GLU A 176 -3.17 11.45 -33.32
N LEU A 177 -3.58 12.66 -33.71
CA LEU A 177 -3.12 13.91 -33.08
C LEU A 177 -3.72 14.10 -31.68
N VAL A 178 -4.97 13.71 -31.47
CA VAL A 178 -5.63 13.77 -30.15
C VAL A 178 -4.99 12.79 -29.18
N SER A 179 -4.78 11.53 -29.60
CA SER A 179 -4.06 10.54 -28.80
C SER A 179 -2.63 11.00 -28.49
N LYS A 180 -1.88 11.49 -29.48
CA LYS A 180 -0.51 12.00 -29.26
C LYS A 180 -0.46 13.18 -28.30
N ARG A 181 -1.45 14.09 -28.30
CA ARG A 181 -1.51 15.20 -27.33
C ARG A 181 -1.83 14.72 -25.92
N ALA A 182 -2.77 13.79 -25.77
CA ALA A 182 -3.06 13.18 -24.47
C ALA A 182 -1.83 12.48 -23.88
N TYR A 183 -1.05 11.78 -24.72
CA TYR A 183 0.18 11.12 -24.30
C TYR A 183 1.37 12.07 -24.13
N ALA A 184 1.44 13.18 -24.87
CA ALA A 184 2.48 14.21 -24.69
C ALA A 184 2.29 15.03 -23.41
N GLY A 185 1.07 15.05 -22.85
CA GLY A 185 0.76 15.63 -21.55
C GLY A 185 1.13 14.73 -20.36
N LEU A 186 1.44 13.45 -20.60
CA LEU A 186 1.91 12.59 -19.52
C LEU A 186 3.24 13.11 -18.98
N PRO A 187 3.38 13.27 -17.65
CA PRO A 187 4.65 13.66 -17.06
C PRO A 187 5.73 12.66 -17.51
N LYS A 188 6.91 13.17 -17.86
CA LYS A 188 8.06 12.32 -18.21
C LYS A 188 8.35 11.40 -17.03
N MET A 189 7.89 10.16 -17.14
CA MET A 189 8.05 9.15 -16.10
C MET A 189 9.53 8.83 -15.97
N THR A 190 10.17 9.42 -14.97
CA THR A 190 11.50 9.00 -14.54
C THR A 190 11.25 8.09 -13.35
N LEU A 191 11.28 6.78 -13.58
CA LEU A 191 11.25 5.80 -12.49
C LEU A 191 12.56 5.98 -11.71
N GLN A 192 12.46 6.30 -10.42
CA GLN A 192 13.59 6.32 -9.49
C GLN A 192 13.91 4.91 -9.00
#